data_AF-A0A1I0SJN4-F1
#
_entry.id   AF-A0A1I0SJN4-F1
#
_cell.length_a   1.000
_cell.length_b   1.000
_cell.length_c   1.000
_cell.angle_alpha   90.00
_cell.angle_beta   90.00
_cell.angle_gamma   90.00
#
_symmetry.space_group_name_H-M   'P 1'
#
loop_
_entity.id
_entity.type
_entity.pdbx_description
1 polymer ?
#
loop_
_entity_poly.entity_id
_entity_poly.type
_entity_poly.pdbx_seq_one_letter_code
_entity_poly.pdbx_strand_id
1 'polypeptide(L)' 'MNILVTHVLTKMEEEIAKAKHTSSPQALREHMYAVRALCDVILQQPSANTSTIVATQPATKERLDIDGDANGPSLLDF' A
#
# COMPACT_ATOMS: atom_id res chain seq x y z
N MET A 1 10.34 12.28 -10.61
CA MET A 1 9.76 10.93 -10.67
C MET A 1 10.23 10.10 -11.89
N ASN A 2 10.79 10.68 -12.95
CA ASN A 2 11.14 9.93 -14.16
C ASN A 2 12.51 9.18 -14.07
N ILE A 3 13.53 9.82 -13.48
CA ILE A 3 14.89 9.25 -13.36
C ILE A 3 14.90 7.92 -12.56
N LEU A 4 14.10 7.85 -11.50
CA LEU A 4 14.00 6.64 -10.67
C LEU A 4 13.43 5.46 -11.47
N VAL A 5 12.41 5.69 -12.29
CA VAL A 5 11.82 4.66 -13.15
C VAL A 5 12.82 4.20 -14.21
N THR A 6 13.52 5.11 -14.87
CA THR A 6 14.56 4.77 -15.84
C THR A 6 15.66 3.89 -15.22
N HIS A 7 16.12 4.23 -14.02
CA HIS A 7 17.11 3.42 -13.30
C HIS A 7 16.62 2.01 -12.95
N VAL A 8 15.36 1.89 -12.51
CA VAL A 8 14.76 0.60 -12.19
C VAL A 8 14.63 -0.26 -13.45
N LEU A 9 14.22 0.33 -14.58
CA LEU A 9 14.14 -0.38 -15.86
C LEU A 9 15.51 -0.88 -16.32
N THR A 10 16.56 -0.07 -16.22
CA THR A 10 17.93 -0.51 -16.53
C THR A 10 18.37 -1.68 -15.64
N LYS A 11 17.97 -1.68 -14.36
CA LYS A 11 18.26 -2.81 -13.45
C LYS A 11 17.48 -4.08 -13.83
N MET A 12 16.24 -3.96 -14.31
CA MET A 12 15.50 -5.10 -14.85
C MET A 12 16.21 -5.70 -16.07
N GLU A 13 16.69 -4.86 -17.00
CA GLU A 13 17.43 -5.31 -18.18
C GLU A 13 18.69 -6.08 -17.80
N GLU A 14 19.43 -5.59 -16.80
CA GLU A 14 20.63 -6.25 -16.26
C GLU A 14 20.29 -7.63 -15.66
N GLU A 15 19.24 -7.73 -14.84
CA GLU A 15 18.81 -9.01 -14.26
C GLU A 15 18.30 -10.00 -15.31
N ILE A 16 17.60 -9.53 -16.35
CA ILE A 16 17.19 -10.35 -17.49
C ILE A 16 18.41 -10.84 -18.27
N ALA A 17 19.42 -9.99 -18.48
CA ALA A 17 20.65 -10.40 -19.14
C ALA A 17 21.38 -11.49 -18.35
N LYS A 18 21.51 -11.34 -17.03
CA LYS A 18 22.10 -12.37 -16.15
C LYS A 18 21.30 -13.67 -16.18
N ALA A 19 19.98 -13.59 -16.10
CA ALA A 19 19.08 -14.73 -16.20
C ALA A 19 19.26 -15.52 -17.49
N LYS A 20 19.40 -14.83 -18.63
CA LYS A 20 19.62 -15.46 -19.94
C LYS A 20 20.97 -16.18 -20.04
N HIS A 21 21.98 -15.73 -19.30
CA HIS A 21 23.35 -16.24 -19.37
C HIS A 21 23.65 -17.26 -18.27
N THR A 22 22.74 -17.46 -17.31
CA THR A 22 22.96 -18.40 -16.21
C THR A 22 22.59 -19.83 -16.60
N SER A 23 23.42 -20.80 -16.21
CA SER A 23 23.14 -22.23 -16.41
C SER A 23 22.49 -22.89 -15.18
N SER A 24 22.38 -22.16 -14.07
CA SER A 24 21.74 -22.67 -12.84
C SER A 24 20.25 -22.33 -12.82
N PRO A 25 19.36 -23.33 -12.71
CA PRO A 25 17.92 -23.07 -12.61
C PRO A 25 17.55 -22.31 -11.32
N GLN A 26 18.37 -22.41 -10.28
CA GLN A 26 18.18 -21.62 -9.06
C GLN A 26 18.51 -20.15 -9.30
N ALA A 27 19.67 -19.85 -9.89
CA ALA A 27 20.07 -18.47 -10.19
C ALA A 27 19.09 -17.81 -11.16
N LEU A 28 18.56 -18.56 -12.14
CA LEU A 28 17.50 -18.07 -13.03
C LEU A 28 16.29 -17.58 -12.23
N ARG A 29 15.81 -18.37 -11.27
CA ARG A 29 14.67 -17.99 -10.42
C ARG A 29 14.99 -16.78 -9.57
N GLU A 30 16.18 -16.69 -9.01
CA GLU A 30 16.63 -15.54 -8.19
C GLU A 30 16.60 -14.24 -9.00
N HIS A 31 17.14 -14.24 -10.23
CA HIS A 31 17.06 -13.08 -11.13
C HIS A 31 15.60 -12.71 -11.49
N MET A 32 14.73 -13.71 -11.70
CA MET A 32 13.31 -13.44 -11.97
C MET A 32 12.56 -12.87 -10.75
N TYR A 33 12.91 -13.29 -9.53
CA TYR A 33 12.38 -12.66 -8.31
C TYR A 33 12.85 -11.21 -8.16
N ALA A 34 14.09 -10.91 -8.52
CA ALA A 34 14.59 -9.53 -8.54
C ALA A 34 13.80 -8.66 -9.52
N VAL A 35 13.55 -9.14 -10.74
CA VAL A 35 12.72 -8.43 -11.73
C VAL A 35 11.30 -8.18 -11.19
N ARG A 36 10.68 -9.19 -10.56
CA ARG A 36 9.35 -9.03 -9.94
C ARG A 36 9.35 -7.93 -8.89
N ALA A 37 10.33 -7.93 -7.98
CA ALA A 37 10.44 -6.92 -6.94
C ALA A 37 10.64 -5.51 -7.52
N LEU A 38 11.42 -5.38 -8.60
CA LEU A 38 11.61 -4.10 -9.30
C LEU A 38 10.29 -3.59 -9.91
N CYS A 39 9.44 -4.48 -10.43
CA CYS A 39 8.12 -4.11 -10.94
C CYS A 39 7.23 -3.57 -9.82
N ASP A 40 7.21 -4.27 -8.69
CA ASP A 40 6.49 -3.88 -7.49
C ASP A 40 6.91 -2.47 -7.02
N VAL A 41 8.22 -2.17 -7.01
CA VAL A 41 8.73 -0.84 -6.64
C VAL A 41 8.20 0.27 -7.56
N ILE A 42 8.07 0.03 -8.86
CA ILE A 42 7.51 1.03 -9.80
C ILE A 42 6.00 1.19 -9.58
N LEU A 43 5.28 0.09 -9.41
CA LEU A 43 3.83 0.08 -9.29
C LEU A 43 3.33 0.62 -7.94
N GLN A 44 4.12 0.49 -6.88
CA GLN A 44 3.79 1.00 -5.54
C GLN A 44 4.12 2.49 -5.36
N GLN A 45 4.76 3.14 -6.33
CA GLN A 45 5.00 4.58 -6.23
C GLN A 45 3.66 5.31 -6.27
N PRO A 46 3.35 6.19 -5.28
CA PRO A 46 2.12 6.94 -5.30
C PRO A 46 2.09 7.78 -6.58
N SER A 47 1.14 7.51 -7.46
CA SER A 47 0.86 8.33 -8.62
C SER A 47 0.72 9.77 -8.15
N ALA A 48 1.58 10.68 -8.62
CA ALA A 48 1.52 12.11 -8.27
C ALA A 48 0.18 12.80 -8.65
N ASN A 49 -0.80 12.04 -9.16
CA ASN A 49 -2.11 12.49 -9.59
C ASN A 49 -3.23 12.21 -8.57
N THR A 50 -2.96 11.63 -7.40
CA THR A 50 -3.94 11.61 -6.31
C THR A 50 -3.69 12.78 -5.37
N SER A 51 -4.02 13.99 -5.81
CA SER A 51 -4.53 15.00 -4.89
C SER A 51 -5.87 14.50 -4.36
N THR A 52 -5.82 13.56 -3.42
CA THR A 52 -6.92 13.34 -2.49
C THR A 52 -7.02 14.61 -1.66
N ILE A 53 -7.88 15.52 -2.13
CA ILE A 53 -8.56 16.51 -1.30
C ILE A 53 -9.07 15.80 -0.05
N VAL A 54 -8.30 15.85 1.04
CA VAL A 54 -8.79 15.51 2.37
C VAL A 54 -9.78 16.62 2.71
N ALA A 55 -11.06 16.35 2.49
CA ALA A 55 -12.13 17.20 2.96
C ALA A 55 -12.02 17.31 4.48
N THR A 56 -11.66 18.49 4.96
CA THR A 56 -11.81 18.89 6.36
C THR A 56 -13.28 18.74 6.76
N GLN A 57 -13.59 17.76 7.61
CA GLN A 57 -14.82 17.80 8.40
C GLN A 57 -14.55 18.59 9.68
N PRO A 58 -15.24 19.72 9.92
CA PRO A 58 -15.38 20.27 11.26
C PRO A 58 -16.63 19.63 11.90
N ALA A 59 -16.44 18.86 12.97
CA ALA A 59 -17.52 18.49 13.88
C ALA A 59 -17.04 18.71 15.32
N THR A 60 -17.23 19.96 15.73
CA THR A 60 -17.70 20.45 17.02
C THR A 60 -17.50 19.57 18.26
N LYS A 61 -16.76 20.13 19.22
CA LYS A 61 -16.74 19.72 20.63
C LYS A 61 -17.91 20.39 21.35
N GLU A 62 -18.86 19.62 21.88
CA GLU A 62 -19.85 20.09 22.88
C GLU A 62 -20.19 18.86 23.75
N ARG A 63 -19.55 18.65 24.91
CA ARG A 63 -19.88 19.16 26.25
C ARG A 63 -21.25 18.67 26.75
N LEU A 64 -21.19 17.58 27.51
CA LEU A 64 -21.98 17.24 28.73
C LEU A 64 -23.51 17.33 28.65
N ASP A 65 -24.19 16.19 28.79
CA ASP A 65 -25.53 16.14 29.40
C ASP A 65 -25.58 15.02 30.44
N ILE A 66 -25.78 15.42 31.69
CA ILE A 66 -26.14 14.57 32.82
C ILE A 66 -27.65 14.77 33.00
N ASP A 67 -28.34 13.65 33.22
CA ASP A 67 -29.61 13.49 33.96
C ASP A 67 -30.82 13.08 33.14
N GLY A 68 -31.33 11.88 33.44
CA GLY A 68 -32.54 11.34 32.84
C GLY A 68 -32.77 9.89 33.25
N ASP A 69 -32.93 9.65 34.55
CA ASP A 69 -33.57 8.45 35.08
C ASP A 69 -34.86 8.14 34.30
N ALA A 70 -34.84 7.08 33.51
CA ALA A 70 -36.02 6.48 32.93
C ALA A 70 -35.95 4.97 33.18
N ASN A 71 -36.45 4.59 34.35
CA ASN A 71 -36.78 3.23 34.75
C ASN A 71 -37.48 2.43 33.64
N GLY A 72 -36.92 1.28 33.29
CA GLY A 72 -37.59 0.25 32.50
C GLY A 72 -36.87 -1.09 32.60
N PRO A 73 -37.28 -2.01 33.49
CA PRO A 73 -36.72 -3.35 33.52
C PRO A 73 -37.35 -4.16 32.40
N SER A 74 -36.65 -4.33 31.28
CA SER A 74 -36.93 -5.45 30.36
C SER A 74 -35.91 -6.52 30.73
N LEU A 75 -36.18 -7.42 31.69
CA LEU A 75 -37.19 -8.47 31.69
C LEU A 75 -37.22 -9.28 30.40
N LEU A 76 -36.09 -9.87 30.01
CA LEU A 76 -36.05 -11.23 29.47
C LEU A 76 -34.70 -11.87 29.83
N ASP A 77 -34.71 -12.51 30.98
CA ASP A 77 -33.89 -13.66 31.36
C ASP A 77 -34.46 -14.88 30.62
N PHE A 78 -33.73 -15.42 29.64
CA PHE A 78 -33.76 -16.81 29.16
C PHE A 78 -32.48 -17.12 28.37
#